data_AF-A0A7C4JI74-F1
#
_entry.id   AF-A0A7C4JI74-F1
#
_cell.length_a   1.000
_cell.length_b   1.000
_cell.length_c   1.000
_cell.angle_alpha   90.00
_cell.angle_beta   90.00
_cell.angle_gamma   90.00
#
_symmetry.space_group_name_H-M   'P 1'
#
loop_
_entity.id
_entity.type
_entity.pdbx_description
1 polymer ?
#
loop_
_entity_poly.entity_id
_entity_poly.type
_entity_poly.pdbx_seq_one_letter_code
_entity_poly.pdbx_strand_id
1 'polypeptide(L)'
;AQAVQRFATLEDLDRARCTIEEREEYEPHLREGTVVYGGVDYERVLRQAEEEADVIVWDGGNNDFPFFKTDVLIVVADPWRAGHERTYWPGSVNIRMADVVVINKVDTASFEDVQKLRRSIEELNPRAWVIEAASPILVEEPELVRGKRVLAIEDGPTVTHGEMPFGAAAVAARKWGATLVDPRPYAVNSIREAYEQYPHLGPVLPAMGYGDHQIQDLAETIRRVPCEAILIATPVDLRRLLELPRPATRVRYELQEIGHPTLEEVLRELL
;
A
#
# COMPACT_ATOMS: atom_id res chain seq x y z
N ALA A 1 14.86 14.13 14.41
CA ALA A 1 14.24 12.81 14.20
C ALA A 1 14.37 11.99 15.49
N GLN A 2 13.38 11.16 15.82
CA GLN A 2 13.45 10.29 17.00
C GLN A 2 14.42 9.13 16.72
N ALA A 3 15.31 8.82 17.68
CA ALA A 3 16.37 7.84 17.46
C ALA A 3 15.83 6.40 17.37
N VAL A 4 14.92 6.04 18.27
CA VAL A 4 14.23 4.73 18.31
C VAL A 4 12.83 4.92 18.90
N GLN A 5 11.85 4.24 18.33
CA GLN A 5 10.45 4.16 18.74
C GLN A 5 10.01 2.70 18.68
N ARG A 6 9.12 2.33 19.60
CA ARG A 6 8.50 1.00 19.68
C ARG A 6 7.00 1.17 19.86
N PHE A 7 6.22 0.48 19.05
CA PHE A 7 4.76 0.49 19.07
C PHE A 7 4.26 -0.94 19.18
N ALA A 8 3.46 -1.23 20.21
CA ALA A 8 2.83 -2.54 20.39
C ALA A 8 1.30 -2.45 20.31
N THR A 9 0.71 -1.27 20.53
CA THR A 9 -0.73 -1.05 20.39
C THR A 9 -1.06 0.20 19.59
N LEU A 10 -2.31 0.33 19.15
CA LEU A 10 -2.78 1.52 18.43
C LEU A 10 -2.72 2.78 19.32
N GLU A 11 -2.90 2.63 20.63
CA GLU A 11 -2.78 3.73 21.59
C GLU A 11 -1.34 4.27 21.72
N ASP A 12 -0.33 3.45 21.38
CA ASP A 12 1.06 3.93 21.33
C ASP A 12 1.24 4.95 20.20
N LEU A 13 0.57 4.75 19.06
CA LEU A 13 0.57 5.69 17.93
C LEU A 13 -0.06 7.03 18.34
N ASP A 14 -1.16 7.00 19.09
CA ASP A 14 -1.81 8.21 19.61
C ASP A 14 -0.90 8.99 20.56
N ARG A 15 -0.23 8.26 21.46
CA ARG A 15 0.69 8.86 22.45
C ARG A 15 1.90 9.49 21.78
N ALA A 16 2.42 8.86 20.73
CA ALA A 16 3.51 9.40 19.91
C ALA A 16 3.06 10.52 18.97
N ARG A 17 1.73 10.75 18.84
CA ARG A 17 1.11 11.69 17.91
C ARG A 17 1.55 11.40 16.47
N CYS A 18 1.54 10.11 16.11
CA CYS A 18 1.88 9.68 14.76
C CYS A 18 0.96 10.36 13.74
N THR A 19 1.55 10.75 12.61
CA THR A 19 0.79 11.27 11.48
C THR A 19 -0.09 10.18 10.87
N ILE A 20 -1.03 10.56 9.99
CA ILE A 20 -1.79 9.56 9.24
C ILE A 20 -0.86 8.71 8.35
N GLU A 21 0.18 9.28 7.75
CA GLU A 21 1.15 8.52 6.93
C GLU A 21 1.90 7.49 7.76
N GLU A 22 2.39 7.88 8.94
CA GLU A 22 3.04 6.94 9.86
C GLU A 22 2.07 5.84 10.30
N ARG A 23 0.79 6.20 10.52
CA ARG A 23 -0.27 5.22 10.83
C ARG A 23 -0.58 4.30 9.65
N GLU A 24 -0.52 4.78 8.41
CA GLU A 24 -0.70 3.96 7.20
C GLU A 24 0.36 2.86 7.10
N GLU A 25 1.59 3.16 7.51
CA GLU A 25 2.68 2.17 7.57
C GLU A 25 2.56 1.25 8.80
N TYR A 26 2.26 1.78 10.00
CA TYR A 26 2.37 1.01 11.24
C TYR A 26 1.10 0.23 11.64
N GLU A 27 -0.09 0.79 11.41
CA GLU A 27 -1.35 0.17 11.86
C GLU A 27 -1.60 -1.24 11.29
N PRO A 28 -1.33 -1.53 10.00
CA PRO A 28 -1.54 -2.86 9.46
C PRO A 28 -0.78 -3.93 10.26
N HIS A 29 0.49 -3.68 10.60
CA HIS A 29 1.31 -4.61 11.37
C HIS A 29 0.81 -4.81 12.80
N LEU A 30 0.44 -3.72 13.49
CA LEU A 30 -0.08 -3.80 14.86
C LEU A 30 -1.38 -4.60 14.94
N ARG A 31 -2.22 -4.54 13.90
CA ARG A 31 -3.48 -5.29 13.84
C ARG A 31 -3.27 -6.79 13.68
N GLU A 32 -2.20 -7.18 12.99
CA GLU A 32 -1.78 -8.59 12.88
C GLU A 32 -1.02 -9.07 14.14
N GLY A 33 -0.84 -8.21 15.14
CA GLY A 33 -0.16 -8.53 16.40
C GLY A 33 1.36 -8.38 16.35
N THR A 34 1.91 -7.76 15.31
CA THR A 34 3.34 -7.50 15.15
C THR A 34 3.72 -6.20 15.87
N VAL A 35 4.79 -6.24 16.68
CA VAL A 35 5.37 -5.03 17.28
C VAL A 35 6.17 -4.28 16.22
N VAL A 36 5.95 -2.97 16.10
CA VAL A 36 6.62 -2.12 15.12
C VAL A 36 7.71 -1.30 15.80
N TYR A 37 8.90 -1.33 15.22
CA TYR A 37 10.01 -0.47 15.61
C TYR A 37 10.35 0.50 14.48
N GLY A 38 10.59 1.76 14.82
CA GLY A 38 10.95 2.81 13.86
C GLY A 38 11.96 3.79 14.43
N GLY A 39 12.76 4.41 13.57
CA GLY A 39 13.77 5.37 14.01
C GLY A 39 14.88 5.56 12.99
N VAL A 40 15.63 6.65 13.13
CA VAL A 40 16.76 6.95 12.22
C VAL A 40 18.05 6.22 12.59
N ASP A 41 18.13 5.68 13.81
CA ASP A 41 19.29 4.94 14.28
C ASP A 41 19.02 3.43 14.15
N TYR A 42 19.20 2.93 12.92
CA TYR A 42 18.89 1.55 12.58
C TYR A 42 19.61 0.53 13.46
N GLU A 43 20.85 0.79 13.90
CA GLU A 43 21.57 -0.15 14.77
C GLU A 43 20.85 -0.26 16.12
N ARG A 44 20.46 0.88 16.71
CA ARG A 44 19.74 0.87 17.99
C ARG A 44 18.33 0.31 17.86
N VAL A 45 17.66 0.56 16.73
CA VAL A 45 16.36 -0.05 16.40
C VAL A 45 16.50 -1.58 16.40
N LEU A 46 17.47 -2.11 15.66
CA LEU A 46 17.70 -3.56 15.55
C LEU A 46 17.99 -4.17 16.92
N ARG A 47 18.91 -3.60 17.70
CA ARG A 47 19.25 -4.10 19.04
C ARG A 47 18.05 -4.18 19.97
N GLN A 48 17.12 -3.22 19.90
CA GLN A 48 15.91 -3.25 20.73
C GLN A 48 14.87 -4.25 20.24
N ALA A 49 14.79 -4.50 18.94
CA ALA A 49 13.92 -5.54 18.40
C ALA A 49 14.42 -6.94 18.78
N GLU A 50 15.74 -7.16 18.71
CA GLU A 50 16.40 -8.43 19.09
C GLU A 50 16.21 -8.82 20.58
N GLU A 51 15.85 -7.87 21.45
CA GLU A 51 15.61 -8.16 22.87
C GLU A 51 14.30 -8.93 23.12
N GLU A 52 13.33 -8.88 22.20
CA GLU A 52 12.00 -9.49 22.38
C GLU A 52 11.45 -10.25 21.18
N ALA A 53 12.08 -10.18 20.00
CA ALA A 53 11.61 -10.83 18.78
C ALA A 53 12.50 -12.01 18.36
N ASP A 54 11.87 -13.15 18.07
CA ASP A 54 12.54 -14.31 17.46
C ASP A 54 12.76 -14.13 15.94
N VAL A 55 11.91 -13.33 15.29
CA VAL A 55 11.94 -13.04 13.85
C VAL A 55 11.74 -11.55 13.65
N ILE A 56 12.59 -10.93 12.84
CA ILE A 56 12.52 -9.50 12.50
C ILE A 56 12.27 -9.37 11.00
N VAL A 57 11.16 -8.71 10.65
CA VAL A 57 10.90 -8.28 9.28
C VAL A 57 11.37 -6.84 9.15
N TRP A 58 12.37 -6.61 8.31
CA TRP A 58 12.82 -5.27 7.96
C TRP A 58 12.15 -4.82 6.67
N ASP A 59 11.29 -3.80 6.75
CA ASP A 59 10.71 -3.15 5.58
C ASP A 59 11.64 -2.04 5.10
N GLY A 60 12.28 -2.26 3.95
CA GLY A 60 13.16 -1.28 3.30
C GLY A 60 12.45 -0.26 2.43
N GLY A 61 11.12 -0.34 2.34
CA GLY A 61 10.32 0.43 1.40
C GLY A 61 10.80 0.28 -0.04
N ASN A 62 10.68 1.35 -0.82
CA ASN A 62 11.06 1.38 -2.23
C ASN A 62 12.39 2.10 -2.52
N ASN A 63 13.04 2.67 -1.50
CA ASN A 63 14.19 3.57 -1.67
C ASN A 63 15.51 2.99 -1.16
N ASP A 64 15.49 1.91 -0.38
CA ASP A 64 16.69 1.34 0.24
C ASP A 64 16.93 -0.15 -0.09
N PHE A 65 18.12 -0.61 0.27
CA PHE A 65 18.51 -2.01 0.35
C PHE A 65 18.92 -2.31 1.80
N PRO A 66 18.94 -3.58 2.25
CA PRO A 66 19.21 -3.90 3.65
C PRO A 66 20.54 -3.33 4.14
N PHE A 67 20.51 -2.58 5.24
CA PHE A 67 21.71 -2.08 5.93
C PHE A 67 22.37 -3.14 6.81
N PHE A 68 21.63 -4.20 7.13
CA PHE A 68 22.10 -5.34 7.90
C PHE A 68 22.17 -6.58 7.03
N LYS A 69 22.94 -7.57 7.50
CA LYS A 69 22.95 -8.88 6.88
C LYS A 69 21.63 -9.57 7.21
N THR A 70 20.86 -9.90 6.18
CA THR A 70 19.62 -10.67 6.28
C THR A 70 19.91 -12.17 6.28
N ASP A 71 19.08 -12.96 6.96
CA ASP A 71 19.03 -14.42 6.79
C ASP A 71 18.32 -14.79 5.48
N VAL A 72 17.26 -14.05 5.13
CA VAL A 72 16.53 -14.15 3.85
C VAL A 72 16.17 -12.75 3.36
N LEU A 73 16.50 -12.44 2.11
CA LEU A 73 16.09 -11.21 1.42
C LEU A 73 15.02 -11.50 0.36
N ILE A 74 13.80 -11.01 0.61
CA ILE A 74 12.67 -11.09 -0.31
C ILE A 74 12.55 -9.74 -1.04
N VAL A 75 12.50 -9.77 -2.37
CA VAL A 75 12.36 -8.59 -3.22
C VAL A 75 11.10 -8.70 -4.06
N VAL A 76 10.24 -7.69 -3.99
CA VAL A 76 9.03 -7.61 -4.83
C VAL A 76 9.35 -6.87 -6.13
N ALA A 77 9.05 -7.48 -7.26
CA ALA A 77 9.25 -6.92 -8.60
C ALA A 77 7.90 -6.71 -9.30
N ASP A 78 7.74 -5.55 -9.96
CA ASP A 78 6.51 -5.19 -10.68
C ASP A 78 6.76 -5.25 -12.21
N PRO A 79 6.10 -6.16 -12.96
CA PRO A 79 6.24 -6.26 -14.42
C PRO A 79 5.86 -4.99 -15.17
N TRP A 80 5.01 -4.13 -14.61
CA TRP A 80 4.68 -2.83 -15.22
C TRP A 80 5.91 -1.90 -15.29
N ARG A 81 6.98 -2.24 -14.58
CA ARG A 81 8.26 -1.51 -14.55
C ARG A 81 9.42 -2.37 -15.08
N ALA A 82 9.14 -3.30 -15.99
CA ALA A 82 10.18 -4.15 -16.60
C ALA A 82 11.37 -3.31 -17.14
N GLY A 83 12.57 -3.69 -16.75
CA GLY A 83 13.83 -2.96 -16.97
C GLY A 83 14.39 -2.33 -15.69
N HIS A 84 13.55 -1.99 -14.71
CA HIS A 84 14.00 -1.37 -13.45
C HIS A 84 14.90 -2.30 -12.62
N GLU A 85 14.70 -3.61 -12.72
CA GLU A 85 15.56 -4.63 -12.12
C GLU A 85 17.02 -4.54 -12.60
N ARG A 86 17.26 -3.90 -13.76
CA ARG A 86 18.60 -3.75 -14.33
C ARG A 86 19.26 -2.42 -13.96
N THR A 87 18.49 -1.34 -13.98
CA THR A 87 19.04 0.03 -14.04
C THR A 87 18.60 0.94 -12.91
N TYR A 88 17.49 0.64 -12.23
CA TYR A 88 16.95 1.53 -11.21
C TYR A 88 17.65 1.30 -9.87
N TRP A 89 17.91 2.37 -9.12
CA TRP A 89 18.45 2.29 -7.77
C TRP A 89 17.32 2.39 -6.74
N PRO A 90 17.29 1.55 -5.68
CA PRO A 90 18.18 0.43 -5.40
C PRO A 90 17.71 -0.90 -6.03
N GLY A 91 16.64 -0.91 -6.83
CA GLY A 91 16.03 -2.13 -7.38
C GLY A 91 17.02 -3.09 -8.04
N SER A 92 17.99 -2.56 -8.78
CA SER A 92 19.06 -3.34 -9.40
C SER A 92 20.00 -4.04 -8.41
N VAL A 93 20.27 -3.41 -7.26
CA VAL A 93 21.05 -4.01 -6.17
C VAL A 93 20.21 -5.07 -5.47
N ASN A 94 18.96 -4.73 -5.11
CA ASN A 94 18.05 -5.65 -4.43
C ASN A 94 17.87 -6.96 -5.21
N ILE A 95 17.61 -6.90 -6.52
CA ILE A 95 17.44 -8.12 -7.34
C ILE A 95 18.69 -9.00 -7.37
N ARG A 96 19.89 -8.40 -7.38
CA ARG A 96 21.17 -9.15 -7.35
C ARG A 96 21.48 -9.76 -6.00
N MET A 97 20.94 -9.19 -4.93
CA MET A 97 21.12 -9.67 -3.56
C MET A 97 20.02 -10.64 -3.11
N ALA A 98 18.86 -10.62 -3.76
CA ALA A 98 17.67 -11.37 -3.36
C ALA A 98 17.94 -12.87 -3.23
N ASP A 99 17.40 -13.47 -2.17
CA ASP A 99 17.22 -14.92 -2.05
C ASP A 99 15.91 -15.34 -2.71
N VAL A 100 14.88 -14.48 -2.63
CA VAL A 100 13.56 -14.68 -3.23
C VAL A 100 13.13 -13.42 -3.98
N VAL A 101 12.66 -13.58 -5.22
CA VAL A 101 12.02 -12.52 -6.00
C VAL A 101 10.55 -12.87 -6.22
N VAL A 102 9.66 -12.04 -5.70
CA VAL A 102 8.20 -12.15 -5.92
C VAL A 102 7.82 -11.21 -7.06
N ILE A 103 7.51 -11.77 -8.22
CA ILE A 103 6.98 -11.03 -9.37
C ILE A 103 5.47 -10.85 -9.15
N ASN A 104 5.05 -9.66 -8.73
CA ASN A 104 3.66 -9.37 -8.37
C ASN A 104 2.89 -8.75 -9.54
N LYS A 105 1.55 -8.77 -9.50
CA LYS A 105 0.62 -8.21 -10.51
C LYS A 105 0.70 -8.86 -11.89
N VAL A 106 1.14 -10.13 -11.96
CA VAL A 106 1.23 -10.87 -13.24
C VAL A 106 -0.13 -11.05 -13.92
N ASP A 107 -1.22 -10.95 -13.16
CA ASP A 107 -2.61 -11.06 -13.64
C ASP A 107 -3.09 -9.81 -14.39
N THR A 108 -2.44 -8.66 -14.18
CA THR A 108 -2.80 -7.39 -14.82
C THR A 108 -1.78 -6.91 -15.85
N ALA A 109 -0.52 -7.36 -15.73
CA ALA A 109 0.54 -6.98 -16.65
C ALA A 109 0.47 -7.73 -17.99
N SER A 110 1.17 -7.20 -19.00
CA SER A 110 1.31 -7.90 -20.28
C SER A 110 2.17 -9.15 -20.13
N PHE A 111 1.84 -10.22 -20.85
CA PHE A 111 2.66 -11.43 -20.89
C PHE A 111 4.11 -11.13 -21.32
N GLU A 112 4.28 -10.19 -22.25
CA GLU A 112 5.61 -9.80 -22.73
C GLU A 112 6.47 -9.19 -21.62
N ASP A 113 5.90 -8.31 -20.79
CA ASP A 113 6.64 -7.62 -19.72
C ASP A 113 6.96 -8.57 -18.56
N VAL A 114 6.03 -9.47 -18.21
CA VAL A 114 6.30 -10.57 -17.25
C VAL A 114 7.47 -11.41 -17.74
N GLN A 115 7.47 -11.81 -19.02
CA GLN A 115 8.56 -12.62 -19.58
C GLN A 115 9.89 -11.87 -19.70
N LYS A 116 9.87 -10.56 -19.98
CA LYS A 116 11.08 -9.72 -19.95
C LYS A 116 11.68 -9.69 -18.55
N LEU A 117 10.85 -9.41 -17.54
CA LEU A 117 11.29 -9.35 -16.15
C LEU A 117 11.83 -10.70 -15.66
N ARG A 118 11.15 -11.82 -15.97
CA ARG A 118 11.64 -13.17 -15.66
C ARG A 118 13.04 -13.43 -16.22
N ARG A 119 13.26 -13.14 -17.51
CA ARG A 119 14.57 -13.31 -18.14
C ARG A 119 15.63 -12.42 -17.51
N SER A 120 15.30 -11.16 -17.23
CA SER A 120 16.21 -10.26 -16.53
C SER A 120 16.60 -10.80 -15.15
N ILE A 121 15.65 -11.32 -14.37
CA ILE A 121 15.95 -11.88 -13.04
C ILE A 121 16.88 -13.09 -13.17
N GLU A 122 16.59 -14.01 -14.10
CA GLU A 122 17.44 -15.18 -14.37
C GLU A 122 18.87 -14.79 -14.79
N GLU A 123 19.02 -13.76 -15.62
CA GLU A 123 20.33 -13.23 -16.02
C GLU A 123 21.09 -12.56 -14.86
N LEU A 124 20.38 -11.79 -14.03
CA LEU A 124 20.98 -10.95 -12.99
C LEU A 124 21.29 -11.73 -11.71
N ASN A 125 20.43 -12.68 -11.36
CA ASN A 125 20.55 -13.49 -10.16
C ASN A 125 19.96 -14.89 -10.38
N PRO A 126 20.71 -15.80 -11.03
CA PRO A 126 20.25 -17.15 -11.32
C PRO A 126 20.05 -18.04 -10.09
N ARG A 127 20.37 -17.54 -8.88
CA ARG A 127 20.23 -18.28 -7.62
C ARG A 127 18.95 -17.94 -6.86
N ALA A 128 18.29 -16.83 -7.19
CA ALA A 128 17.08 -16.42 -6.49
C ALA A 128 15.92 -17.37 -6.83
N TRP A 129 15.14 -17.72 -5.83
CA TRP A 129 13.82 -18.29 -6.03
C TRP A 129 12.92 -17.26 -6.69
N VAL A 130 12.12 -17.68 -7.69
CA VAL A 130 11.19 -16.79 -8.37
C VAL A 130 9.76 -17.27 -8.14
N ILE A 131 8.96 -16.41 -7.53
CA ILE A 131 7.54 -16.67 -7.22
C ILE A 131 6.71 -15.69 -8.04
N GLU A 132 5.69 -16.17 -8.72
CA GLU A 132 4.71 -15.30 -9.38
C GLU A 132 3.52 -15.06 -8.44
N ALA A 133 3.01 -13.83 -8.44
CA ALA A 133 1.87 -13.46 -7.62
C ALA A 133 0.96 -12.47 -8.36
N ALA A 134 -0.33 -12.57 -8.04
CA ALA A 134 -1.32 -11.54 -8.33
C ALA A 134 -1.54 -10.67 -7.10
N SER A 135 -2.13 -9.50 -7.36
CA SER A 135 -2.73 -8.67 -6.31
C SER A 135 -4.18 -8.40 -6.67
N PRO A 136 -5.08 -9.39 -6.50
CA PRO A 136 -6.49 -9.16 -6.73
C PRO A 136 -7.04 -8.08 -5.81
N ILE A 137 -7.88 -7.22 -6.38
CA ILE A 137 -8.67 -6.27 -5.60
C ILE A 137 -9.83 -7.03 -4.93
N LEU A 138 -9.86 -6.92 -3.60
CA LEU A 138 -10.91 -7.44 -2.74
C LEU A 138 -11.76 -6.29 -2.20
N VAL A 139 -13.07 -6.51 -2.13
CA VAL A 139 -14.03 -5.59 -1.51
C VAL A 139 -14.70 -6.34 -0.37
N GLU A 140 -14.65 -5.79 0.84
CA GLU A 140 -15.18 -6.46 2.06
C GLU A 140 -16.67 -6.82 1.91
N GLU A 141 -17.48 -5.87 1.45
CA GLU A 141 -18.94 -5.99 1.31
C GLU A 141 -19.38 -5.57 -0.11
N PRO A 142 -19.20 -6.42 -1.15
CA PRO A 142 -19.48 -6.08 -2.55
C PRO A 142 -20.93 -5.67 -2.83
N GLU A 143 -21.88 -6.22 -2.07
CA GLU A 143 -23.31 -5.90 -2.14
C GLU A 143 -23.64 -4.47 -1.72
N LEU A 144 -22.78 -3.82 -0.92
CA LEU A 144 -22.96 -2.41 -0.60
C LEU A 144 -22.78 -1.51 -1.82
N VAL A 145 -22.02 -1.95 -2.83
CA VAL A 145 -21.58 -1.10 -3.95
C VAL A 145 -22.12 -1.52 -5.30
N ARG A 146 -22.45 -2.80 -5.49
CA ARG A 146 -22.90 -3.35 -6.77
C ARG A 146 -24.07 -2.57 -7.36
N GLY A 147 -23.87 -2.00 -8.56
CA GLY A 147 -24.90 -1.25 -9.29
C GLY A 147 -25.29 0.11 -8.68
N LYS A 148 -24.63 0.56 -7.60
CA LYS A 148 -24.97 1.80 -6.90
C LYS A 148 -24.11 2.98 -7.36
N ARG A 149 -24.52 4.19 -6.99
CA ARG A 149 -23.73 5.40 -7.11
C ARG A 149 -22.78 5.52 -5.91
N VAL A 150 -21.48 5.42 -6.15
CA VAL A 150 -20.49 5.30 -5.08
C VAL A 150 -19.47 6.45 -5.11
N LEU A 151 -19.05 6.88 -3.92
CA LEU A 151 -17.87 7.73 -3.77
C LEU A 151 -16.64 6.83 -3.61
N ALA A 152 -15.68 6.94 -4.51
CA ALA A 152 -14.38 6.28 -4.38
C ALA A 152 -13.41 7.20 -3.65
N ILE A 153 -12.94 6.76 -2.48
CA ILE A 153 -11.88 7.40 -1.71
C ILE A 153 -10.60 6.60 -1.95
N GLU A 154 -9.58 7.27 -2.47
CA GLU A 154 -8.31 6.66 -2.88
C GLU A 154 -7.18 7.06 -1.94
N ASP A 155 -6.14 6.23 -1.94
CA ASP A 155 -4.85 6.56 -1.36
C ASP A 155 -4.31 7.89 -1.91
N GLY A 156 -4.11 8.87 -1.03
CA GLY A 156 -3.75 10.24 -1.37
C GLY A 156 -2.46 10.32 -2.18
N PRO A 157 -1.32 9.82 -1.66
CA PRO A 157 -0.04 9.80 -2.38
C PRO A 157 -0.13 9.15 -3.77
N THR A 158 -0.80 8.01 -3.90
CA THR A 158 -0.97 7.32 -5.19
C THR A 158 -1.59 8.20 -6.26
N VAL A 159 -2.69 8.89 -5.94
CA VAL A 159 -3.43 9.67 -6.95
C VAL A 159 -2.94 11.11 -7.08
N THR A 160 -2.16 11.62 -6.12
CA THR A 160 -1.59 12.97 -6.18
C THR A 160 -0.17 12.94 -6.76
N HIS A 161 0.85 12.75 -5.92
CA HIS A 161 2.26 12.72 -6.32
C HIS A 161 2.63 11.49 -7.17
N GLY A 162 1.85 10.41 -7.07
CA GLY A 162 1.97 9.24 -7.95
C GLY A 162 1.34 9.43 -9.34
N GLU A 163 0.71 10.58 -9.59
CA GLU A 163 0.16 11.00 -10.90
C GLU A 163 -0.93 10.08 -11.49
N MET A 164 -1.47 9.16 -10.70
CA MET A 164 -2.53 8.26 -11.15
C MET A 164 -3.89 8.98 -11.15
N PRO A 165 -4.68 8.93 -12.24
CA PRO A 165 -5.99 9.58 -12.30
C PRO A 165 -7.05 8.89 -11.43
N PHE A 166 -6.81 7.65 -11.02
CA PHE A 166 -7.68 6.85 -10.16
C PHE A 166 -6.89 5.70 -9.52
N GLY A 167 -7.41 5.11 -8.44
CA GLY A 167 -6.78 4.02 -7.70
C GLY A 167 -7.66 2.78 -7.60
N ALA A 168 -7.49 2.02 -6.52
CA ALA A 168 -8.14 0.73 -6.33
C ALA A 168 -9.66 0.86 -6.11
N ALA A 169 -10.14 1.92 -5.46
CA ALA A 169 -11.58 2.10 -5.24
C ALA A 169 -12.33 2.29 -6.56
N ALA A 170 -11.78 3.06 -7.50
CA ALA A 170 -12.36 3.25 -8.82
C ALA A 170 -12.34 1.96 -9.67
N VAL A 171 -11.24 1.19 -9.61
CA VAL A 171 -11.16 -0.10 -10.29
C VAL A 171 -12.17 -1.09 -9.72
N ALA A 172 -12.31 -1.15 -8.39
CA ALA A 172 -13.32 -1.95 -7.71
C ALA A 172 -14.74 -1.54 -8.11
N ALA A 173 -15.04 -0.23 -8.11
CA ALA A 173 -16.34 0.29 -8.51
C ALA A 173 -16.73 -0.19 -9.92
N ARG A 174 -15.81 -0.08 -10.89
CA ARG A 174 -16.02 -0.56 -12.26
C ARG A 174 -16.25 -2.06 -12.32
N LYS A 175 -15.43 -2.86 -11.62
CA LYS A 175 -15.54 -4.32 -11.56
C LYS A 175 -16.91 -4.77 -11.04
N TRP A 176 -17.49 -4.02 -10.11
CA TRP A 176 -18.81 -4.31 -9.52
C TRP A 176 -19.98 -3.58 -10.19
N GLY A 177 -19.76 -2.93 -11.34
CA GLY A 177 -20.80 -2.21 -12.08
C GLY A 177 -21.37 -0.99 -11.34
N ALA A 178 -20.63 -0.44 -10.38
CA ALA A 178 -21.00 0.77 -9.66
C ALA A 178 -20.68 2.02 -10.51
N THR A 179 -21.45 3.09 -10.30
CA THR A 179 -21.23 4.39 -10.95
C THR A 179 -20.47 5.31 -10.01
N LEU A 180 -19.31 5.79 -10.42
CA LEU A 180 -18.55 6.77 -9.64
C LEU A 180 -19.28 8.12 -9.62
N VAL A 181 -19.50 8.67 -8.43
CA VAL A 181 -19.99 10.04 -8.25
C VAL A 181 -18.78 10.97 -8.18
N ASP A 182 -18.73 11.94 -9.08
CA ASP A 182 -17.67 12.95 -9.10
C ASP A 182 -17.75 13.84 -7.84
N PRO A 183 -16.74 13.79 -6.95
CA PRO A 183 -16.73 14.58 -5.72
C PRO A 183 -16.36 16.06 -5.94
N ARG A 184 -15.77 16.43 -7.09
CA ARG A 184 -15.23 17.79 -7.33
C ARG A 184 -16.24 18.92 -7.10
N PRO A 185 -17.51 18.83 -7.54
CA PRO A 185 -18.50 19.87 -7.28
C PRO A 185 -18.85 20.08 -5.79
N TYR A 186 -18.46 19.14 -4.94
CA TYR A 186 -18.79 19.09 -3.51
C TYR A 186 -17.58 19.34 -2.61
N ALA A 187 -16.38 19.44 -3.19
CA ALA A 187 -15.13 19.65 -2.48
C ALA A 187 -15.09 21.00 -1.75
N VAL A 188 -14.58 20.99 -0.52
CA VAL A 188 -14.39 22.19 0.29
C VAL A 188 -12.92 22.45 0.59
N ASN A 189 -12.55 23.73 0.74
CA ASN A 189 -11.27 24.18 1.31
C ASN A 189 -10.07 23.40 0.75
N SER A 190 -9.31 22.69 1.60
CA SER A 190 -8.09 21.98 1.19
C SER A 190 -8.34 20.89 0.15
N ILE A 191 -9.54 20.28 0.12
CA ILE A 191 -9.89 19.28 -0.89
C ILE A 191 -10.14 19.93 -2.25
N ARG A 192 -10.75 21.11 -2.27
CA ARG A 192 -10.91 21.89 -3.51
C ARG A 192 -9.55 22.32 -4.05
N GLU A 193 -8.66 22.80 -3.17
CA GLU A 193 -7.28 23.15 -3.53
C GLU A 193 -6.52 21.94 -4.09
N ALA A 194 -6.70 20.74 -3.52
CA ALA A 194 -6.10 19.53 -4.05
C ALA A 194 -6.55 19.23 -5.50
N TYR A 195 -7.83 19.42 -5.84
CA TYR A 195 -8.28 19.26 -7.24
C TYR A 195 -7.73 20.32 -8.19
N GLU A 196 -7.49 21.55 -7.71
CA GLU A 196 -6.86 22.60 -8.50
C GLU A 196 -5.37 22.31 -8.74
N GLN A 197 -4.69 21.79 -7.73
CA GLN A 197 -3.27 21.41 -7.80
C GLN A 197 -3.04 20.14 -8.63
N TYR A 198 -3.97 19.18 -8.58
CA TYR A 198 -3.87 17.87 -9.23
C TYR A 198 -4.98 17.68 -10.28
N PRO A 199 -4.90 18.38 -11.44
CA PRO A 199 -5.97 18.40 -12.44
C PRO A 199 -6.16 17.07 -13.17
N HIS A 200 -5.22 16.12 -13.04
CA HIS A 200 -5.32 14.78 -13.61
C HIS A 200 -6.29 13.86 -12.86
N LEU A 201 -6.69 14.23 -11.63
CA LEU A 201 -7.63 13.45 -10.84
C LEU A 201 -8.96 13.25 -11.57
N GLY A 202 -9.35 11.98 -11.68
CA GLY A 202 -10.65 11.56 -12.18
C GLY A 202 -11.77 11.77 -11.13
N PRO A 203 -12.90 11.06 -11.28
CA PRO A 203 -14.02 11.14 -10.32
C PRO A 203 -13.73 10.32 -9.05
N VAL A 204 -12.64 10.66 -8.36
CA VAL A 204 -12.15 10.03 -7.13
C VAL A 204 -11.82 11.10 -6.09
N LEU A 205 -11.93 10.75 -4.81
CA LEU A 205 -11.57 11.61 -3.69
C LEU A 205 -10.21 11.19 -3.14
N PRO A 206 -9.14 12.00 -3.31
CA PRO A 206 -7.89 11.72 -2.63
C PRO A 206 -8.10 11.83 -1.12
N ALA A 207 -7.71 10.82 -0.36
CA ALA A 207 -7.66 10.91 1.08
C ALA A 207 -6.51 11.85 1.49
N MET A 208 -6.85 13.12 1.67
CA MET A 208 -5.95 14.15 2.20
C MET A 208 -6.28 14.33 3.69
N GLY A 209 -5.30 14.38 4.58
CA GLY A 209 -5.60 14.34 6.01
C GLY A 209 -4.42 14.56 6.95
N TYR A 210 -3.40 15.31 6.55
CA TYR A 210 -2.17 15.48 7.32
C TYR A 210 -2.30 16.38 8.56
N GLY A 211 -3.47 17.02 8.75
CA GLY A 211 -3.78 17.77 9.98
C GLY A 211 -5.28 17.87 10.25
N ASP A 212 -5.64 18.26 11.47
CA ASP A 212 -7.03 18.30 11.97
C ASP A 212 -8.00 19.03 11.04
N HIS A 213 -7.57 20.12 10.42
CA HIS A 213 -8.38 20.89 9.48
C HIS A 213 -8.68 20.10 8.18
N GLN A 214 -7.70 19.38 7.64
CA GLN A 214 -7.87 18.57 6.43
C GLN A 214 -8.80 17.39 6.68
N ILE A 215 -8.74 16.80 7.88
CA ILE A 215 -9.67 15.74 8.30
C ILE A 215 -11.11 16.26 8.32
N GLN A 216 -11.33 17.48 8.84
CA GLN A 216 -12.65 18.13 8.83
C GLN A 216 -13.13 18.44 7.41
N ASP A 217 -12.25 18.94 6.55
CA ASP A 217 -12.55 19.24 5.15
C ASP A 217 -12.85 17.97 4.33
N LEU A 218 -12.13 16.88 4.60
CA LEU A 218 -12.40 15.55 4.03
C LEU A 218 -13.78 15.05 4.46
N ALA A 219 -14.09 15.11 5.76
CA ALA A 219 -15.39 14.68 6.30
C ALA A 219 -16.56 15.50 5.72
N GLU A 220 -16.41 16.81 5.62
CA GLU A 220 -17.42 17.70 5.05
C GLU A 220 -17.60 17.47 3.55
N THR A 221 -16.50 17.27 2.80
CA THR A 221 -16.57 16.90 1.39
C THR A 221 -17.34 15.59 1.23
N ILE A 222 -16.96 14.53 1.96
CA ILE A 222 -17.65 13.23 1.94
C ILE A 222 -19.15 13.44 2.19
N ARG A 223 -19.52 14.22 3.22
CA ARG A 223 -20.92 14.51 3.58
C ARG A 223 -21.70 15.18 2.46
N ARG A 224 -21.10 16.05 1.67
CA ARG A 224 -21.77 16.74 0.56
C ARG A 224 -21.97 15.89 -0.69
N VAL A 225 -21.13 14.88 -0.91
CA VAL A 225 -21.24 14.03 -2.11
C VAL A 225 -22.53 13.19 -2.08
N PRO A 226 -23.42 13.29 -3.09
CA PRO A 226 -24.67 12.54 -3.16
C PRO A 226 -24.41 11.12 -3.70
N CYS A 227 -23.80 10.29 -2.87
CA CYS A 227 -23.56 8.86 -3.11
C CYS A 227 -24.44 7.99 -2.20
N GLU A 228 -24.60 6.73 -2.59
CA GLU A 228 -25.34 5.70 -1.85
C GLU A 228 -24.43 4.85 -0.96
N ALA A 229 -23.16 4.71 -1.35
CA ALA A 229 -22.13 4.00 -0.58
C ALA A 229 -20.74 4.60 -0.82
N ILE A 230 -19.80 4.31 0.08
CA ILE A 230 -18.42 4.79 0.04
C ILE A 230 -17.48 3.59 -0.11
N LEU A 231 -16.56 3.67 -1.07
CA LEU A 231 -15.47 2.73 -1.27
C LEU A 231 -14.18 3.35 -0.72
N ILE A 232 -13.54 2.68 0.23
CA ILE A 232 -12.34 3.16 0.91
C ILE A 232 -11.14 2.31 0.48
N ALA A 233 -10.25 2.87 -0.33
CA ALA A 233 -9.01 2.24 -0.79
C ALA A 233 -7.74 2.80 -0.12
N THR A 234 -7.88 3.43 1.04
CA THR A 234 -6.76 3.91 1.85
C THR A 234 -6.14 2.77 2.68
N PRO A 235 -4.83 2.84 3.02
CA PRO A 235 -4.20 1.86 3.90
C PRO A 235 -4.84 1.85 5.31
N VAL A 236 -5.17 3.03 5.86
CA VAL A 236 -5.94 3.15 7.11
C VAL A 236 -7.44 3.00 6.84
N ASP A 237 -8.17 2.45 7.81
CA ASP A 237 -9.63 2.39 7.75
C ASP A 237 -10.24 3.73 8.20
N LEU A 238 -10.63 4.58 7.24
CA LEU A 238 -11.23 5.89 7.52
C LEU A 238 -12.51 5.82 8.38
N ARG A 239 -13.20 4.68 8.44
CA ARG A 239 -14.37 4.49 9.33
C ARG A 239 -14.03 4.66 10.81
N ARG A 240 -12.76 4.53 11.17
CA ARG A 240 -12.26 4.70 12.55
C ARG A 240 -11.87 6.13 12.87
N LEU A 241 -11.57 6.92 11.84
CA LEU A 241 -11.15 8.32 11.97
C LEU A 241 -12.30 9.30 11.73
N LEU A 242 -13.28 8.90 10.91
CA LEU A 242 -14.36 9.73 10.44
C LEU A 242 -15.71 9.06 10.63
N GLU A 243 -16.69 9.83 11.06
CA GLU A 243 -18.08 9.42 10.98
C GLU A 243 -18.57 9.55 9.53
N LEU A 244 -18.85 8.41 8.90
CA LEU A 244 -19.28 8.36 7.50
C LEU A 244 -20.82 8.35 7.42
N PRO A 245 -21.43 9.29 6.69
CA PRO A 245 -22.89 9.42 6.64
C PRO A 245 -23.59 8.38 5.76
N ARG A 246 -22.84 7.50 5.08
CA ARG A 246 -23.35 6.43 4.21
C ARG A 246 -22.61 5.13 4.51
N PRO A 247 -23.23 3.97 4.20
CA PRO A 247 -22.55 2.68 4.29
C PRO A 247 -21.22 2.70 3.54
N ALA A 248 -20.18 2.13 4.15
CA ALA A 248 -18.83 2.16 3.61
C ALA A 248 -18.18 0.78 3.69
N THR A 249 -17.56 0.37 2.58
CA THR A 249 -16.79 -0.87 2.49
C THR A 249 -15.35 -0.55 2.14
N ARG A 250 -14.41 -1.39 2.59
CA ARG A 250 -13.02 -1.26 2.18
C ARG A 250 -12.73 -2.00 0.89
N VAL A 251 -11.73 -1.48 0.19
CA VAL A 251 -11.08 -2.09 -0.96
C VAL A 251 -9.64 -2.33 -0.54
N ARG A 252 -9.16 -3.55 -0.71
CA ARG A 252 -7.77 -3.93 -0.38
C ARG A 252 -7.17 -4.72 -1.51
N TYR A 253 -5.84 -4.70 -1.58
CA TYR A 253 -5.07 -5.70 -2.30
C TYR A 253 -4.69 -6.80 -1.32
N GLU A 254 -4.73 -8.03 -1.77
CA GLU A 254 -4.16 -9.16 -1.05
C GLU A 254 -3.21 -9.87 -2.00
N LEU A 255 -2.01 -10.20 -1.52
CA LEU A 255 -1.04 -10.95 -2.31
C LEU A 255 -1.59 -12.36 -2.50
N GLN A 256 -1.66 -12.82 -3.74
CA GLN A 256 -2.06 -14.17 -4.08
C GLN A 256 -0.95 -14.82 -4.91
N GLU A 257 -0.25 -15.77 -4.33
CA GLU A 257 0.76 -16.55 -5.04
C GLU A 257 0.12 -17.42 -6.13
N ILE A 258 0.80 -17.52 -7.27
CA ILE A 258 0.34 -18.25 -8.44
C ILE A 258 1.31 -19.39 -8.71
N GLY A 259 0.80 -20.62 -8.59
CA GLY A 259 1.58 -21.83 -8.85
C GLY A 259 2.55 -22.14 -7.73
N HIS A 260 3.70 -22.71 -8.11
CA HIS A 260 4.76 -23.15 -7.19
C HIS A 260 6.14 -22.73 -7.75
N PRO A 261 7.14 -22.53 -6.88
CA PRO A 261 7.07 -22.67 -5.42
C PRO A 261 6.34 -21.50 -4.74
N THR A 262 5.79 -21.74 -3.55
CA THR A 262 5.25 -20.68 -2.68
C THR A 262 6.30 -20.16 -1.71
N LEU A 263 6.05 -19.01 -1.09
CA LEU A 263 6.94 -18.38 -0.14
C LEU A 263 7.07 -19.26 1.11
N GLU A 264 6.00 -19.93 1.53
CA GLU A 264 6.08 -20.91 2.62
C GLU A 264 7.03 -22.07 2.27
N GLU A 265 6.92 -22.62 1.06
CA GLU A 265 7.81 -23.71 0.59
C GLU A 265 9.28 -23.25 0.57
N VAL A 266 9.54 -22.07 0.01
CA VAL A 266 10.89 -21.52 -0.08
C VAL A 266 11.47 -21.18 1.30
N LEU A 267 10.68 -20.54 2.18
CA LEU A 267 11.14 -20.17 3.52
C LEU A 267 11.46 -21.40 4.38
N ARG A 268 10.71 -22.50 4.24
CA ARG A 268 11.03 -23.77 4.92
C ARG A 268 12.35 -24.39 4.47
N GLU A 269 12.82 -24.07 3.26
CA GLU A 269 14.13 -24.52 2.79
C GLU A 269 15.27 -23.60 3.23
N LEU A 270 14.98 -22.31 3.45
CA LEU A 270 15.98 -21.30 3.81
C LEU A 270 16.17 -21.13 5.33
N LEU A 271 15.15 -21.43 6.15
CA LEU A 271 15.12 -21.27 7.62
C LEU A 271 15.07 -22.64 8.34
#